data_AF-A0A538GBE0-F1
#
_entry.id   AF-A0A538GBE0-F1
#
_cell.length_a   1.000
_cell.length_b   1.000
_cell.length_c   1.000
_cell.angle_alpha   90.00
_cell.angle_beta   90.00
_cell.angle_gamma   90.00
#
_symmetry.space_group_name_H-M   'P 1'
#
loop_
_entity.id
_entity.type
_entity.pdbx_description
1 polymer ?
#
loop_
_entity_poly.entity_id
_entity_poly.type
_entity_poly.pdbx_seq_one_letter_code
_entity_poly.pdbx_strand_id
1 'polypeptide(L)'
;MFQLQAGGERGLGDLNSRRGRLQGMEPAGGMTTIKAEVPMSEILTYSQSLTSLTGGRGDYHMAFARYEEVPAHIAQKVIAEAKKEKEEATV
;
A
#
# COMPACT_ATOMS: atom_id res chain seq x y z
N MET A 1 0.17 9.24 -2.34
CA MET A 1 -0.35 9.57 -1.00
C MET A 1 -1.48 8.63 -0.70
N PHE A 2 -1.31 7.83 0.34
CA PHE A 2 -2.28 6.86 0.83
C PHE A 2 -2.86 7.41 2.13
N GLN A 3 -4.18 7.56 2.19
CA GLN A 3 -4.88 7.94 3.42
C GLN A 3 -5.80 6.80 3.81
N LEU A 4 -5.63 6.30 5.02
CA LEU A 4 -6.43 5.23 5.58
C LEU A 4 -7.24 5.76 6.74
N GLN A 5 -8.53 5.50 6.77
CA GLN A 5 -9.37 5.77 7.93
C GLN A 5 -9.88 4.45 8.49
N ALA A 6 -9.28 4.01 9.59
CA ALA A 6 -9.58 2.72 10.21
C ALA A 6 -10.02 2.92 11.66
N GLY A 7 -11.08 2.19 12.06
CA GLY A 7 -11.44 2.06 13.47
C GLY A 7 -10.44 1.17 14.21
N GLY A 8 -9.47 1.76 14.92
CA GLY A 8 -8.56 1.05 15.83
C GLY A 8 -7.08 1.02 15.39
N GLU A 9 -6.20 0.60 16.31
CA GLU A 9 -4.73 0.70 16.20
C GLU A 9 -4.08 -0.30 15.22
N ARG A 10 -4.85 -1.26 14.65
CA ARG A 10 -4.31 -2.36 13.85
C ARG A 10 -3.84 -1.97 12.44
N GLY A 11 -4.38 -0.88 11.86
CA GLY A 11 -4.01 -0.43 10.52
C GLY A 11 -2.54 0.01 10.39
N LEU A 12 -1.91 0.37 11.51
CA LEU A 12 -0.53 0.86 11.55
C LEU A 12 0.50 -0.24 11.21
N GLY A 13 0.33 -1.44 11.76
CA GLY A 13 1.28 -2.54 11.59
C GLY A 13 1.31 -3.09 10.16
N ASP A 14 0.16 -3.13 9.49
CA ASP A 14 0.05 -3.59 8.10
C ASP A 14 0.71 -2.61 7.12
N LEU A 15 0.49 -1.30 7.31
CA LEU A 15 1.10 -0.27 6.45
C LEU A 15 2.64 -0.25 6.58
N ASN A 16 3.16 -0.47 7.79
CA ASN A 16 4.60 -0.57 8.00
C ASN A 16 5.18 -1.82 7.30
N SER A 17 4.47 -2.95 7.40
CA SER A 17 4.84 -4.22 6.74
C SER A 17 4.86 -4.10 5.20
N ARG A 18 4.03 -3.24 4.62
CA ARG A 18 3.95 -2.98 3.17
C ARG A 18 4.94 -1.95 2.65
N ARG A 19 6.02 -1.67 3.41
CA ARG A 19 7.02 -0.64 3.08
C ARG A 19 6.39 0.76 2.96
N GLY A 20 5.30 1.00 3.69
CA GLY A 20 4.65 2.30 3.76
C GLY A 20 5.43 3.26 4.64
N ARG A 21 5.77 4.43 4.11
CA ARG A 21 6.37 5.52 4.89
C ARG A 21 5.26 6.32 5.55
N LEU A 22 5.10 6.19 6.87
CA LEU A 22 4.10 6.96 7.60
C LEU A 22 4.45 8.46 7.55
N GLN A 23 3.48 9.27 7.16
CA GLN A 23 3.57 10.73 7.13
C GLN A 23 2.93 11.35 8.39
N GLY A 24 1.92 10.69 8.95
CA GLY A 24 1.29 11.10 10.20
C GLY A 24 0.05 10.30 10.53
N MET A 25 -0.40 10.40 11.78
CA MET A 25 -1.63 9.80 12.26
C MET A 25 -2.47 10.85 12.99
N GLU A 26 -3.76 10.88 12.71
CA GLU A 26 -4.71 11.84 13.24
C GLU A 26 -5.90 11.08 13.83
N PRO A 27 -5.98 10.95 15.17
CA PRO A 27 -7.10 10.30 15.82
C PRO A 27 -8.33 11.22 15.82
N ALA A 28 -9.43 10.76 15.24
CA ALA A 28 -10.70 11.46 15.13
C ALA A 28 -11.82 10.65 15.81
N GLY A 29 -12.08 10.96 17.09
CA GLY A 29 -13.35 10.61 17.78
C GLY A 29 -13.81 9.15 17.72
N GLY A 30 -12.88 8.19 17.65
CA GLY A 30 -13.18 6.74 17.53
C GLY A 30 -12.63 6.08 16.27
N MET A 31 -12.17 6.86 15.28
CA MET A 31 -11.42 6.38 14.13
C MET A 31 -10.04 7.02 14.08
N THR A 32 -9.07 6.34 13.49
CA THR A 32 -7.73 6.88 13.30
C THR A 32 -7.48 7.05 11.81
N THR A 33 -7.17 8.28 11.41
CA THR A 33 -6.76 8.59 10.04
C THR A 33 -5.24 8.47 9.95
N ILE A 34 -4.75 7.51 9.19
CA ILE A 34 -3.33 7.26 8.97
C ILE A 34 -2.97 7.75 7.57
N LYS A 35 -2.04 8.69 7.48
CA LYS A 35 -1.47 9.18 6.23
C LYS A 35 -0.13 8.49 6.01
N ALA A 36 0.01 7.78 4.91
CA ALA A 36 1.23 7.07 4.54
C ALA A 36 1.55 7.24 3.05
N GLU A 37 2.80 7.02 2.68
CA GLU A 37 3.23 6.87 1.30
C GLU A 37 3.62 5.42 1.09
N VAL A 38 2.83 4.70 0.29
CA VAL A 38 3.05 3.29 -0.01
C VAL A 38 3.28 3.14 -1.51
N PRO A 39 4.23 2.30 -1.95
CA PRO A 39 4.39 1.98 -3.37
C PRO A 39 3.09 1.42 -3.94
N MET A 40 2.71 1.85 -5.14
CA MET A 40 1.46 1.42 -5.77
C MET A 40 1.40 -0.10 -5.99
N SER A 41 2.56 -0.76 -6.15
CA SER A 41 2.67 -2.22 -6.30
C SER A 41 2.14 -3.01 -5.08
N GLU A 42 2.24 -2.45 -3.87
CA GLU A 42 1.91 -3.14 -2.61
C GLU A 42 0.49 -2.86 -2.12
N ILE A 43 -0.18 -1.86 -2.71
CA ILE A 43 -1.48 -1.36 -2.26
C ILE A 43 -2.64 -1.81 -3.17
N LEU A 44 -2.35 -2.42 -4.32
CA LEU A 44 -3.35 -2.96 -5.26
C LEU A 44 -4.28 -4.00 -4.62
N THR A 45 -3.77 -4.77 -3.65
CA THR A 45 -4.53 -5.80 -2.91
C THR A 45 -5.04 -5.31 -1.56
N TYR A 46 -4.87 -4.02 -1.25
CA TYR A 46 -5.10 -3.50 0.10
C TYR A 46 -6.57 -3.51 0.52
N SER A 47 -7.52 -3.45 -0.43
CA SER A 47 -8.96 -3.51 -0.14
C SER A 47 -9.36 -4.71 0.72
N GLN A 48 -8.83 -5.90 0.40
CA GLN A 48 -9.15 -7.14 1.11
C GLN A 48 -8.52 -7.13 2.52
N SER A 49 -7.24 -6.77 2.60
CA SER A 49 -6.51 -6.69 3.87
C SER A 49 -7.12 -5.65 4.80
N LEU A 50 -7.55 -4.50 4.28
CA LEU A 50 -8.24 -3.48 5.05
C LEU A 50 -9.53 -4.02 5.65
N THR A 51 -10.35 -4.69 4.83
CA THR A 51 -11.63 -5.26 5.27
C THR A 51 -11.40 -6.27 6.41
N SER A 52 -10.36 -7.10 6.33
CA SER A 52 -9.98 -8.02 7.40
C SER A 52 -9.46 -7.31 8.66
N LEU A 53 -8.70 -6.22 8.51
CA LEU A 53 -8.11 -5.47 9.62
C LEU A 53 -9.14 -4.67 10.42
N THR A 54 -10.10 -4.04 9.73
CA THR A 54 -11.11 -3.17 10.33
C THR A 54 -12.44 -3.89 10.56
N GLY A 55 -12.53 -5.18 10.21
CA GLY A 55 -13.78 -5.94 10.26
C GLY A 55 -14.86 -5.33 9.36
N GLY A 56 -14.46 -4.74 8.22
CA GLY A 56 -15.33 -4.05 7.28
C GLY A 56 -15.74 -2.63 7.67
N ARG A 57 -15.13 -2.04 8.71
CA ARG A 57 -15.40 -0.66 9.17
C ARG A 57 -14.19 0.24 9.00
N GLY A 58 -13.74 0.41 7.76
CA GLY A 58 -12.68 1.34 7.44
C GLY A 58 -12.66 1.66 5.95
N ASP A 59 -12.37 2.91 5.67
CA ASP A 59 -12.27 3.46 4.33
C ASP A 59 -10.82 3.81 4.01
N TYR A 60 -10.45 3.76 2.73
CA TYR A 60 -9.14 4.23 2.30
C TYR A 60 -9.26 5.05 1.03
N HIS A 61 -8.36 6.01 0.91
CA HIS A 61 -8.25 6.90 -0.23
C HIS A 61 -6.83 6.85 -0.77
N MET A 62 -6.73 6.64 -2.08
CA MET A 62 -5.48 6.66 -2.80
C MET A 62 -5.42 7.89 -3.70
N ALA A 63 -4.37 8.67 -3.57
CA ALA A 63 -4.03 9.73 -4.51
C ALA A 63 -2.62 9.49 -5.05
N PHE A 64 -2.44 9.64 -6.35
CA PHE A 64 -1.10 9.71 -6.93
C PHE A 64 -0.36 10.91 -6.32
N ALA A 65 0.87 10.70 -5.83
CA ALA A 65 1.68 11.78 -5.24
C ALA A 65 2.87 12.13 -6.13
N ARG A 66 3.75 11.16 -6.38
CA ARG A 66 4.94 11.31 -7.22
C ARG A 66 5.45 9.94 -7.65
N TYR A 67 6.27 9.92 -8.69
CA TYR A 67 7.16 8.81 -8.97
C TYR A 67 8.41 8.93 -8.12
N GLU A 68 8.88 7.81 -7.60
CA GLU A 68 10.12 7.71 -6.83
C GLU A 68 10.97 6.62 -7.47
N GLU A 69 12.30 6.78 -7.45
CA GLU A 69 13.19 5.76 -7.99
C GLU A 69 13.05 4.48 -7.18
N VAL A 70 12.66 3.41 -7.89
CA VAL A 70 12.58 2.08 -7.28
C VAL A 70 14.01 1.60 -7.04
N PRO A 71 14.34 1.13 -5.82
CA PRO A 71 15.66 0.59 -5.55
C PRO A 71 16.06 -0.50 -6.55
N ALA A 72 17.35 -0.54 -6.94
CA ALA A 72 17.86 -1.44 -7.99
C ALA A 72 17.51 -2.92 -7.78
N HIS A 73 17.42 -3.37 -6.53
CA HIS A 73 17.06 -4.76 -6.18
C HIS A 73 15.60 -5.11 -6.51
N ILE A 74 14.67 -4.15 -6.45
CA ILE A 74 13.28 -4.34 -6.88
C ILE A 74 13.17 -4.17 -8.39
N ALA A 75 13.87 -3.17 -8.96
CA ALA A 75 13.88 -2.94 -10.39
C ALA A 75 14.35 -4.18 -11.17
N GLN A 76 15.41 -4.85 -10.71
CA GLN A 76 15.89 -6.08 -11.34
C GLN A 76 14.87 -7.22 -11.28
N LYS A 77 14.15 -7.38 -10.16
CA LYS A 77 13.07 -8.38 -10.06
C LYS A 77 11.93 -8.09 -11.03
N VAL A 78 11.47 -6.85 -11.08
CA VAL A 78 10.39 -6.43 -11.99
C VAL A 78 10.81 -6.58 -13.46
N ILE A 79 12.07 -6.26 -13.81
CA ILE A 79 12.60 -6.46 -15.16
C ILE A 79 12.69 -7.95 -15.51
N ALA A 80 13.09 -8.79 -14.55
CA ALA A 80 13.15 -10.25 -14.75
C ALA A 80 11.76 -10.87 -14.92
N GLU A 81 10.77 -10.45 -14.12
CA GLU A 81 9.37 -10.86 -14.26
C GLU A 81 8.79 -10.38 -15.59
N ALA A 82 8.99 -9.11 -15.96
CA ALA A 82 8.53 -8.57 -17.24
C ALA A 82 9.19 -9.24 -18.46
N LYS A 83 10.44 -9.70 -18.32
CA LYS A 83 11.09 -10.53 -19.36
C LYS A 83 10.45 -11.90 -19.47
N LYS A 84 10.16 -12.56 -18.34
CA LYS A 84 9.48 -13.86 -18.31
C LYS A 84 8.09 -13.80 -18.94
N GLU A 85 7.29 -12.80 -18.59
CA GLU A 85 5.96 -12.62 -19.18
C GLU A 85 6.01 -12.35 -20.69
N LYS A 86 7.03 -11.61 -21.17
CA LYS A 86 7.23 -11.42 -22.61
C LYS A 86 7.65 -12.70 -23.33
N GLU A 87 8.45 -13.55 -22.69
CA GLU A 87 8.84 -14.84 -23.25
C GLU A 87 7.65 -15.80 -23.33
N GLU A 88 6.78 -15.84 -22.32
CA GLU A 88 5.56 -16.67 -22.33
C GLU A 88 4.47 -16.17 -23.29
N ALA A 89 4.38 -14.85 -23.53
CA ALA A 89 3.42 -14.30 -24.50
C ALA A 89 3.84 -14.53 -25.97
N THR A 90 5.04 -15.04 -26.23
CA THR A 90 5.58 -15.26 -27.58
C THR A 90 5.66 -16.76 -27.95
N VAL A 91 5.14 -17.67 -27.11
CA VAL A 91 5.11 -19.12 -27.35
C VAL A 91 3.71 -19.61 -27.68
#